data_AF-A0A7N0TED8-F1
#
_entry.id   AF-A0A7N0TED8-F1
#
_cell.length_a   1.000
_cell.length_b   1.000
_cell.length_c   1.000
_cell.angle_alpha   90.00
_cell.angle_beta   90.00
_cell.angle_gamma   90.00
#
_symmetry.space_group_name_H-M   'P 1'
#
loop_
_entity.id
_entity.type
_entity.pdbx_description
1 polymer ?
#
loop_
_entity_poly.entity_id
_entity_poly.type
_entity_poly.pdbx_seq_one_letter_code
_entity_poly.pdbx_strand_id
1 'polypeptide(L)'
;MQRSGSGWFETLLNSHINISSNGEIFSNKVRRSNITTIEDTLDRIYNLDWFSSASKNECTAAVGLKWMLNQGVMRNHEEIVDYFKRRGVSAIFLFRRNLLRRMISLLANSYDQNAKLINGTHKSHVHSHHEAAILAKYKPTINATLLIPQLKQVEDMSNKALNYFKDTRHTVIYYEDIIKNPSKLVEVQEFLRVPVRELKSRQVKIHRGSLSGQVENWDDVRKTLKGTLYKTLLNTDYQV
;
A
#
# COMPACT_ATOMS: atom_id res chain seq x y z
N MET A 1 -0.51 2.28 3.51
CA MET A 1 0.89 2.77 3.73
C MET A 1 1.70 2.68 2.46
N GLN A 2 2.72 3.53 2.27
CA GLN A 2 3.65 3.44 1.14
C GLN A 2 4.38 2.09 1.12
N ARG A 3 4.64 1.55 -0.08
CA ARG A 3 5.37 0.28 -0.32
C ARG A 3 4.77 -0.96 0.36
N SER A 4 3.49 -0.90 0.72
CA SER A 4 2.71 -2.03 1.27
C SER A 4 2.22 -3.01 0.19
N GLY A 5 2.37 -2.67 -1.09
CA GLY A 5 1.75 -3.41 -2.20
C GLY A 5 0.39 -2.83 -2.64
N SER A 6 -0.07 -1.73 -2.04
CA SER A 6 -1.36 -1.11 -2.34
C SER A 6 -1.55 -0.69 -3.80
N GLY A 7 -0.49 -0.22 -4.48
CA GLY A 7 -0.57 0.06 -5.92
C GLY A 7 -0.77 -1.18 -6.79
N TRP A 8 -0.20 -2.33 -6.40
CA TRP A 8 -0.43 -3.60 -7.11
C TRP A 8 -1.82 -4.15 -6.79
N PHE A 9 -2.21 -4.12 -5.52
CA PHE A 9 -3.55 -4.55 -5.07
C PHE A 9 -4.66 -3.74 -5.75
N GLU A 10 -4.50 -2.42 -5.87
CA GLU A 10 -5.42 -1.56 -6.61
C GLU A 10 -5.57 -1.99 -8.08
N THR A 11 -4.48 -2.37 -8.75
CA THR A 11 -4.59 -2.86 -10.13
C THR A 11 -5.32 -4.20 -10.24
N LEU A 12 -5.22 -5.07 -9.22
CA LEU A 12 -6.02 -6.29 -9.15
C LEU A 12 -7.50 -5.93 -9.05
N LEU A 13 -7.88 -5.03 -8.14
CA LEU A 13 -9.27 -4.60 -7.99
C LEU A 13 -9.81 -3.95 -9.27
N ASN A 14 -9.04 -3.07 -9.91
CA ASN A 14 -9.44 -2.39 -11.16
C ASN A 14 -9.54 -3.32 -12.37
N SER A 15 -9.07 -4.57 -12.28
CA SER A 15 -9.31 -5.60 -13.30
C SER A 15 -10.72 -6.19 -13.21
N HIS A 16 -11.41 -6.01 -12.08
CA HIS A 16 -12.80 -6.42 -11.90
C HIS A 16 -13.73 -5.44 -12.62
N ILE A 17 -14.70 -5.95 -13.40
CA ILE A 17 -15.61 -5.10 -14.19
C ILE A 17 -16.52 -4.21 -13.33
N ASN A 18 -16.87 -4.66 -12.12
CA ASN A 18 -17.76 -3.94 -11.20
C ASN A 18 -17.02 -3.15 -10.10
N ILE A 19 -15.69 -3.02 -10.17
CA ILE A 19 -14.91 -2.24 -9.20
C ILE A 19 -14.14 -1.13 -9.92
N SER A 20 -14.21 0.08 -9.38
CA SER A 20 -13.40 1.22 -9.82
C SER A 20 -12.72 1.89 -8.63
N SER A 21 -11.39 1.89 -8.62
CA SER A 21 -10.54 2.62 -7.69
C SER A 21 -9.82 3.75 -8.43
N ASN A 22 -10.05 4.98 -7.98
CA ASN A 22 -9.61 6.22 -8.63
C ASN A 22 -8.15 6.63 -8.32
N GLY A 23 -7.31 5.70 -7.86
CA GLY A 23 -5.92 6.01 -7.54
C GLY A 23 -5.76 6.76 -6.22
N GLU A 24 -4.59 7.36 -6.06
CA GLU A 24 -4.17 8.07 -4.85
C GLU A 24 -4.56 9.54 -4.89
N ILE A 25 -5.87 9.82 -4.92
CA ILE A 25 -6.36 11.19 -5.18
C ILE A 25 -5.92 12.21 -4.12
N PHE A 26 -5.72 11.77 -2.87
CA PHE A 26 -5.28 12.60 -1.74
C PHE A 26 -3.76 12.78 -1.68
N SER A 27 -3.01 12.30 -2.68
CA SER A 27 -1.62 12.73 -2.89
C SER A 27 -1.53 14.24 -3.16
N ASN A 28 -2.54 14.82 -3.81
CA ASN A 28 -2.69 16.26 -4.00
C ASN A 28 -3.02 16.94 -2.65
N LYS A 29 -2.15 17.86 -2.21
CA LYS A 29 -2.29 18.57 -0.93
C LYS A 29 -3.54 19.43 -0.83
N VAL A 30 -4.00 20.02 -1.95
CA VAL A 30 -5.18 20.89 -1.97
C VAL A 30 -6.42 20.11 -1.56
N ARG A 31 -6.56 18.87 -2.04
CA ARG A 31 -7.72 17.99 -1.74
C ARG A 31 -7.79 17.51 -0.29
N ARG A 32 -6.76 17.78 0.51
CA ARG A 32 -6.65 17.39 1.92
C ARG A 32 -6.15 18.53 2.81
N SER A 33 -6.45 19.77 2.42
CA SER A 33 -6.07 20.97 3.15
C SER A 33 -6.74 21.04 4.53
N ASN A 34 -8.01 20.65 4.61
CA ASN A 34 -8.82 20.56 5.82
C ASN A 34 -9.90 19.48 5.67
N ILE A 35 -10.70 19.25 6.73
CA ILE A 35 -11.74 18.22 6.73
C ILE A 35 -12.86 18.49 5.72
N THR A 36 -13.33 19.73 5.57
CA THR A 36 -14.37 20.09 4.61
C THR A 36 -13.96 19.72 3.18
N THR A 37 -12.74 20.07 2.78
CA THR A 37 -12.24 19.71 1.43
C THR A 37 -12.06 18.20 1.24
N ILE A 38 -11.75 17.47 2.31
CA ILE A 38 -11.70 16.00 2.29
C ILE A 38 -13.10 15.44 2.05
N GLU A 39 -14.09 15.86 2.83
CA GLU A 39 -15.47 15.40 2.68
C GLU A 39 -16.03 15.76 1.29
N ASP A 40 -15.83 16.99 0.81
CA ASP A 40 -16.24 17.40 -0.55
C ASP A 40 -15.62 16.49 -1.62
N THR A 41 -14.35 16.11 -1.45
CA THR A 41 -13.67 15.21 -2.38
C THR A 41 -14.24 13.79 -2.29
N LEU A 42 -14.55 13.30 -1.09
CA LEU A 42 -15.18 11.99 -0.90
C LEU A 42 -16.61 11.96 -1.46
N ASP A 43 -17.39 13.03 -1.27
CA ASP A 43 -18.76 13.15 -1.76
C ASP A 43 -18.78 13.12 -3.30
N ARG A 44 -17.83 13.78 -3.97
CA ARG A 44 -17.69 13.67 -5.43
C ARG A 44 -17.48 12.24 -5.93
N ILE A 45 -16.75 11.41 -5.18
CA ILE A 45 -16.55 10.00 -5.55
C ILE A 45 -17.81 9.20 -5.25
N TYR A 46 -18.41 9.45 -4.10
CA TYR A 46 -19.64 8.80 -3.65
C TYR A 46 -20.80 9.04 -4.63
N ASN A 47 -20.92 10.27 -5.14
CA ASN A 47 -21.93 10.68 -6.11
C ASN A 47 -21.58 10.30 -7.56
N LEU A 48 -20.45 9.63 -7.79
CA LEU A 48 -19.94 9.25 -9.12
C LEU A 48 -19.58 10.44 -10.03
N ASP A 49 -19.35 11.62 -9.46
CA ASP A 49 -18.92 12.85 -10.15
C ASP A 49 -17.39 12.94 -10.34
N TRP A 50 -16.70 11.80 -10.20
CA TRP A 50 -15.25 11.69 -10.35
C TRP A 50 -14.87 10.94 -11.62
N PHE A 51 -14.53 11.69 -12.67
CA PHE A 51 -14.10 11.14 -13.95
C PHE A 51 -12.59 10.88 -13.95
N SER A 52 -12.19 9.63 -14.17
CA SER A 52 -10.79 9.24 -14.28
C SER A 52 -10.59 8.12 -15.30
N SER A 53 -9.36 7.76 -15.59
CA SER A 53 -9.07 6.58 -16.42
C SER A 53 -9.51 5.24 -15.79
N ALA A 54 -9.92 5.25 -14.52
CA ALA A 54 -10.51 4.10 -13.85
C ALA A 54 -12.03 3.99 -14.06
N SER A 55 -12.69 5.03 -14.61
CA SER A 55 -14.11 5.00 -14.92
C SER A 55 -14.42 3.85 -15.89
N LYS A 56 -15.52 3.13 -15.62
CA LYS A 56 -15.96 1.96 -16.37
C LYS A 56 -17.22 2.30 -17.16
N ASN A 57 -17.39 1.67 -18.32
CA ASN A 57 -18.61 1.82 -19.11
C ASN A 57 -19.70 0.83 -18.65
N GLU A 58 -19.33 -0.13 -17.80
CA GLU A 58 -20.21 -1.12 -17.19
C GLU A 58 -20.78 -0.65 -15.85
N CYS A 59 -21.84 -1.33 -15.38
CA CYS A 59 -22.40 -1.10 -14.05
C CYS A 59 -21.33 -1.36 -12.97
N THR A 60 -20.94 -0.30 -12.27
CA THR A 60 -19.95 -0.39 -11.18
C THR A 60 -20.69 -0.58 -9.85
N ALA A 61 -20.30 -1.61 -9.10
CA ALA A 61 -20.92 -1.94 -7.81
C ALA A 61 -20.11 -1.40 -6.62
N ALA A 62 -18.79 -1.23 -6.79
CA ALA A 62 -17.92 -0.64 -5.78
C ALA A 62 -17.03 0.44 -6.41
N VAL A 63 -17.14 1.67 -5.89
CA VAL A 63 -16.30 2.80 -6.28
C VAL A 63 -15.50 3.26 -5.07
N GLY A 64 -14.22 3.56 -5.27
CA GLY A 64 -13.35 3.98 -4.19
C GLY A 64 -12.08 4.65 -4.67
N LEU A 65 -11.10 4.65 -3.76
CA LEU A 65 -9.81 5.30 -3.93
C LEU A 65 -8.77 4.59 -3.07
N LYS A 66 -7.50 4.84 -3.38
CA LYS A 66 -6.36 4.45 -2.55
C LYS A 66 -5.95 5.63 -1.66
N TRP A 67 -5.88 5.42 -0.35
CA TRP A 67 -5.49 6.46 0.61
C TRP A 67 -4.28 6.01 1.44
N MET A 68 -3.19 6.78 1.41
CA MET A 68 -2.06 6.53 2.30
C MET A 68 -2.32 7.13 3.70
N LEU A 69 -1.90 6.43 4.75
CA LEU A 69 -2.12 6.87 6.15
C LEU A 69 -1.54 8.26 6.45
N ASN A 70 -0.45 8.65 5.80
CA ASN A 70 0.17 9.97 5.95
C ASN A 70 -0.51 11.07 5.10
N GLN A 71 -1.65 10.79 4.47
CA GLN A 71 -2.38 11.73 3.60
C GLN A 71 -3.61 12.36 4.24
N GLY A 72 -3.51 12.73 5.52
CA GLY A 72 -4.58 13.43 6.23
C GLY A 72 -5.58 12.51 6.93
N VAL A 73 -5.74 11.26 6.47
CA VAL A 73 -6.67 10.29 7.09
C VAL A 73 -6.40 10.05 8.57
N MET A 74 -5.13 9.97 8.98
CA MET A 74 -4.76 9.79 10.38
C MET A 74 -4.91 11.07 11.22
N ARG A 75 -4.90 12.24 10.58
CA ARG A 75 -4.98 13.54 11.27
C ARG A 75 -6.44 13.88 11.58
N ASN A 76 -7.33 13.73 10.61
CA ASN A 76 -8.76 14.04 10.73
C ASN A 76 -9.58 12.75 10.94
N HIS A 77 -9.06 11.84 11.78
CA HIS A 77 -9.58 10.48 11.88
C HIS A 77 -10.99 10.43 12.48
N GLU A 78 -11.32 11.33 13.42
CA GLU A 78 -12.63 11.37 14.09
C GLU A 78 -13.72 11.68 13.06
N GLU A 79 -13.56 12.75 12.29
CA GLU A 79 -14.54 13.17 11.29
C GLU A 79 -14.63 12.19 10.12
N ILE A 80 -13.50 11.58 9.72
CA ILE A 80 -13.50 10.57 8.66
C ILE A 80 -14.18 9.28 9.11
N VAL A 81 -14.02 8.87 10.37
CA VAL A 81 -14.76 7.73 10.95
C VAL A 81 -16.25 8.00 10.91
N ASP A 82 -16.67 9.21 11.29
CA ASP A 82 -18.07 9.62 11.24
C ASP A 82 -18.60 9.65 9.80
N TYR A 83 -17.84 10.20 8.86
CA TYR A 83 -18.18 10.14 7.44
C TYR A 83 -18.34 8.70 6.95
N PHE A 84 -17.41 7.81 7.30
CA PHE A 84 -17.45 6.41 6.88
C PHE A 84 -18.69 5.69 7.40
N LYS A 85 -19.06 5.94 8.66
CA LYS A 85 -20.28 5.40 9.27
C LYS A 85 -21.54 5.95 8.59
N ARG A 86 -21.64 7.28 8.41
CA ARG A 86 -22.80 7.95 7.80
C ARG A 86 -23.04 7.52 6.35
N ARG A 87 -21.97 7.37 5.56
CA ARG A 87 -22.03 7.03 4.13
C ARG A 87 -21.89 5.53 3.84
N GLY A 88 -21.74 4.69 4.86
CA GLY A 88 -21.55 3.24 4.68
C GLY A 88 -20.26 2.86 3.95
N VAL A 89 -19.21 3.67 4.07
CA VAL A 89 -17.92 3.43 3.42
C VAL A 89 -17.26 2.18 3.98
N SER A 90 -16.72 1.35 3.09
CA SER A 90 -16.01 0.13 3.45
C SER A 90 -14.50 0.35 3.32
N ALA A 91 -13.75 0.10 4.39
CA ALA A 91 -12.30 0.30 4.41
C ALA A 91 -11.54 -1.02 4.28
N ILE A 92 -10.53 -1.05 3.41
CA ILE A 92 -9.58 -2.17 3.30
C ILE A 92 -8.21 -1.67 3.76
N PHE A 93 -7.76 -2.14 4.92
CA PHE A 93 -6.41 -1.86 5.41
C PHE A 93 -5.43 -2.88 4.82
N LEU A 94 -4.61 -2.44 3.87
CA LEU A 94 -3.51 -3.26 3.34
C LEU A 94 -2.18 -2.89 4.01
N PHE A 95 -1.62 -3.86 4.73
CA PHE A 95 -0.32 -3.76 5.38
C PHE A 95 0.67 -4.77 4.84
N ARG A 96 1.92 -4.64 5.28
CA ARG A 96 3.01 -5.55 4.93
C ARG A 96 3.70 -5.96 6.22
N ARG A 97 3.73 -7.26 6.52
CA ARG A 97 4.33 -7.78 7.76
C ARG A 97 5.83 -7.59 7.77
N ASN A 98 6.52 -7.79 6.63
CA ASN A 98 7.96 -7.55 6.58
C ASN A 98 8.28 -6.06 6.45
N LEU A 99 8.35 -5.36 7.59
CA LEU A 99 8.64 -3.92 7.68
C LEU A 99 10.06 -3.56 7.21
N LEU A 100 11.04 -4.45 7.40
CA LEU A 100 12.41 -4.26 6.90
C LEU A 100 12.42 -4.25 5.37
N ARG A 101 11.78 -5.25 4.74
CA ARG A 101 11.65 -5.29 3.28
C ARG A 101 10.88 -4.09 2.73
N ARG A 102 9.86 -3.64 3.45
CA ARG A 102 9.15 -2.40 3.10
C ARG A 102 10.09 -1.20 3.11
N MET A 103 10.92 -1.05 4.16
CA MET A 103 11.90 0.03 4.28
C MET A 103 12.91 0.01 3.13
N ILE A 104 13.48 -1.16 2.82
CA ILE A 104 14.40 -1.33 1.67
C ILE A 104 13.73 -0.85 0.38
N SER A 105 12.48 -1.28 0.15
CA SER A 105 11.74 -0.88 -1.04
C SER A 105 11.37 0.61 -1.06
N LEU A 106 11.22 1.25 0.11
CA LEU A 106 10.99 2.69 0.23
C LEU A 106 12.25 3.47 -0.15
N LEU A 107 13.40 3.07 0.39
CA LEU A 107 14.68 3.70 0.09
C LEU A 107 15.04 3.56 -1.39
N ALA A 108 14.86 2.37 -1.98
CA ALA A 108 15.09 2.16 -3.41
C ALA A 108 14.15 2.99 -4.29
N ASN A 109 12.88 3.11 -3.93
CA ASN A 109 11.93 3.98 -4.64
C ASN A 109 12.33 5.46 -4.53
N SER A 110 12.77 5.90 -3.35
CA SER A 110 13.23 7.28 -3.12
C SER A 110 14.49 7.59 -3.91
N TYR A 111 15.41 6.63 -4.05
CA TYR A 111 16.60 6.78 -4.88
C TYR A 111 16.22 6.98 -6.35
N ASP A 112 15.36 6.11 -6.90
CA ASP A 112 14.91 6.22 -8.28
C ASP A 112 14.13 7.51 -8.58
N GLN A 113 13.49 8.13 -7.59
CA GLN A 113 12.84 9.43 -7.76
C GLN A 113 13.83 10.52 -8.22
N ASN A 114 15.08 10.42 -7.79
CA ASN A 114 16.15 11.34 -8.16
C ASN A 114 16.99 10.80 -9.33
N ALA A 115 17.40 9.53 -9.24
CA ALA A 115 18.28 8.90 -10.21
C ALA A 115 17.61 8.58 -11.54
N LYS A 116 16.28 8.40 -11.56
CA LYS A 116 15.46 8.22 -12.76
C LYS A 116 16.03 7.14 -13.69
N LEU A 117 16.22 5.94 -13.13
CA LEU A 117 17.05 4.88 -13.72
C LEU A 117 16.50 4.32 -15.04
N ILE A 118 15.22 4.55 -15.33
CA ILE A 118 14.56 4.08 -16.55
C ILE A 118 14.21 5.29 -17.41
N ASN A 119 14.96 5.50 -18.49
CA ASN A 119 14.71 6.53 -19.50
C ASN A 119 14.48 7.93 -18.91
N GLY A 120 15.25 8.32 -17.89
CA GLY A 120 15.12 9.64 -17.26
C GLY A 120 13.77 9.86 -16.55
N THR A 121 13.03 8.79 -16.24
CA THR A 121 11.72 8.84 -15.59
C THR A 121 11.72 8.02 -14.30
N HIS A 122 11.12 8.55 -13.24
CA HIS A 122 10.86 7.81 -12.00
C HIS A 122 9.78 6.74 -12.22
N LYS A 123 10.03 5.51 -11.77
CA LYS A 123 9.10 4.38 -11.86
C LYS A 123 8.85 3.75 -10.50
N SER A 124 7.73 4.13 -9.87
CA SER A 124 7.25 3.49 -8.63
C SER A 124 6.78 2.04 -8.82
N HIS A 125 6.34 1.72 -10.04
CA HIS A 125 5.85 0.41 -10.48
C HIS A 125 6.36 0.14 -11.89
N VAL A 126 6.56 -1.13 -12.24
CA VAL A 126 7.07 -1.56 -13.54
C VAL A 126 6.25 -2.74 -14.06
N HIS A 127 6.26 -2.92 -15.38
CA HIS A 127 5.47 -3.94 -16.08
C HIS A 127 6.33 -5.00 -16.77
N SER A 128 7.66 -4.81 -16.81
CA SER A 128 8.59 -5.77 -17.39
C SER A 128 9.61 -6.28 -16.36
N HIS A 129 10.04 -7.53 -16.51
CA HIS A 129 11.12 -8.08 -15.69
C HIS A 129 12.46 -7.37 -15.91
N HIS A 130 12.67 -6.83 -17.10
CA HIS A 130 13.87 -6.06 -17.43
C HIS A 130 13.96 -4.76 -16.60
N GLU A 131 12.91 -3.93 -16.62
CA GLU A 131 12.84 -2.71 -15.79
C GLU A 131 12.94 -3.04 -14.30
N ALA A 132 12.26 -4.10 -13.86
CA ALA A 132 12.35 -4.57 -12.49
C ALA A 132 13.80 -4.92 -12.09
N ALA A 133 14.54 -5.59 -12.97
CA ALA A 133 15.93 -5.93 -12.75
C ALA A 133 16.83 -4.69 -12.67
N ILE A 134 16.59 -3.66 -13.49
CA ILE A 134 17.31 -2.38 -13.42
C ILE A 134 17.12 -1.73 -12.05
N LEU A 135 15.87 -1.55 -11.62
CA LEU A 135 15.56 -0.91 -10.33
C LEU A 135 16.07 -1.72 -9.14
N ALA A 136 16.07 -3.06 -9.24
CA ALA A 136 16.54 -3.94 -8.18
C ALA A 136 18.07 -3.92 -7.97
N LYS A 137 18.85 -3.33 -8.89
CA LYS A 137 20.32 -3.21 -8.75
C LYS A 137 20.72 -2.30 -7.60
N TYR A 138 19.92 -1.28 -7.30
CA TYR A 138 20.22 -0.37 -6.21
C TYR A 138 20.01 -1.06 -4.85
N LYS A 139 21.04 -1.04 -4.03
CA LYS A 139 21.02 -1.54 -2.65
C LYS A 139 21.19 -0.37 -1.70
N PRO A 140 20.15 0.02 -0.93
CA PRO A 140 20.30 1.07 0.05
C PRO A 140 21.23 0.66 1.20
N THR A 141 21.96 1.64 1.73
CA THR A 141 22.55 1.57 3.06
C THR A 141 21.49 1.97 4.09
N ILE A 142 21.28 1.14 5.11
CA ILE A 142 20.32 1.40 6.19
C ILE A 142 21.05 1.96 7.40
N ASN A 143 20.53 3.05 7.97
CA ASN A 143 21.04 3.59 9.23
C ASN A 143 20.66 2.65 10.39
N ALA A 144 21.63 1.88 10.89
CA ALA A 144 21.45 0.93 11.98
C ALA A 144 20.92 1.58 13.27
N THR A 145 21.39 2.78 13.61
CA THR A 145 20.98 3.52 14.81
C THR A 145 19.49 3.87 14.79
N LEU A 146 18.94 4.21 13.61
CA LEU A 146 17.54 4.60 13.46
C LEU A 146 16.61 3.43 13.07
N LEU A 147 17.16 2.25 12.79
CA LEU A 147 16.41 1.13 12.24
C LEU A 147 15.25 0.69 13.16
N ILE A 148 15.55 0.38 14.42
CA ILE A 148 14.53 -0.08 15.38
C ILE A 148 13.46 1.01 15.64
N PRO A 149 13.81 2.27 15.93
CA PRO A 149 12.82 3.35 16.08
C PRO A 149 11.92 3.51 14.86
N GLN A 150 12.47 3.43 13.65
CA GLN A 150 11.68 3.56 12.42
C GLN A 150 10.76 2.36 12.17
N LEU A 151 11.19 1.14 12.48
CA LEU A 151 10.33 -0.05 12.41
C LEU A 151 9.15 0.09 13.37
N LYS A 152 9.43 0.47 14.63
CA LYS A 152 8.44 0.71 15.67
C LYS A 152 7.44 1.79 15.28
N GLN A 153 7.91 2.93 14.77
CA GLN A 153 7.04 4.03 14.36
C GLN A 153 5.97 3.59 13.36
N VAL A 154 6.32 2.70 12.43
CA VAL A 154 5.37 2.26 11.41
C VAL A 154 4.46 1.14 11.91
N GLU A 155 4.94 0.28 12.79
CA GLU A 155 4.09 -0.65 13.54
C GLU A 155 3.02 0.14 14.34
N ASP A 156 3.46 1.11 15.13
CA ASP A 156 2.61 1.99 15.93
C ASP A 156 1.59 2.73 15.06
N MET A 157 2.00 3.25 13.89
CA MET A 157 1.09 3.91 12.95
C MET A 157 0.02 2.95 12.42
N SER A 158 0.37 1.68 12.18
CA SER A 158 -0.58 0.66 11.69
C SER A 158 -1.59 0.31 12.79
N ASN A 159 -1.11 0.08 14.01
CA ASN A 159 -1.96 -0.20 15.17
C ASN A 159 -2.90 0.96 15.48
N LYS A 160 -2.38 2.19 15.41
CA LYS A 160 -3.16 3.41 15.61
C LYS A 160 -4.26 3.56 14.57
N ALA A 161 -3.98 3.26 13.30
CA ALA A 161 -4.99 3.28 12.24
C ALA A 161 -6.10 2.25 12.52
N LEU A 162 -5.75 1.02 12.88
CA LEU A 162 -6.75 0.01 13.22
C LEU A 162 -7.59 0.40 14.44
N ASN A 163 -6.97 0.98 15.46
CA ASN A 163 -7.68 1.44 16.65
C ASN A 163 -8.64 2.60 16.34
N TYR A 164 -8.22 3.56 15.52
CA TYR A 164 -9.08 4.69 15.12
C TYR A 164 -10.29 4.24 14.32
N PHE A 165 -10.12 3.27 13.43
CA PHE A 165 -11.17 2.81 12.52
C PHE A 165 -11.88 1.54 12.99
N LYS A 166 -11.66 1.10 14.24
CA LYS A 166 -12.16 -0.17 14.78
C LYS A 166 -13.68 -0.32 14.68
N ASP A 167 -14.41 0.78 14.81
CA ASP A 167 -15.88 0.82 14.80
C ASP A 167 -16.46 1.11 13.39
N THR A 168 -15.62 1.10 12.35
CA THR A 168 -16.05 1.24 10.95
C THR A 168 -16.16 -0.13 10.26
N ARG A 169 -16.89 -0.21 9.15
CA ARG A 169 -16.91 -1.42 8.31
C ARG A 169 -15.55 -1.58 7.63
N HIS A 170 -14.68 -2.39 8.20
CA HIS A 170 -13.33 -2.58 7.66
C HIS A 170 -12.89 -4.04 7.63
N THR A 171 -11.91 -4.32 6.77
CA THR A 171 -11.15 -5.58 6.77
C THR A 171 -9.65 -5.28 6.73
N VAL A 172 -8.85 -6.17 7.29
CA VAL A 172 -7.39 -6.05 7.36
C VAL A 172 -6.74 -7.16 6.57
N ILE A 173 -5.85 -6.80 5.67
CA ILE A 173 -5.16 -7.73 4.79
C ILE A 173 -3.68 -7.42 4.81
N TYR A 174 -2.88 -8.47 4.77
CA TYR A 174 -1.44 -8.35 4.65
C TYR A 174 -0.99 -8.82 3.29
N TYR A 175 -0.06 -8.09 2.69
CA TYR A 175 0.55 -8.40 1.40
C TYR A 175 1.00 -9.85 1.30
N GLU A 176 1.63 -10.36 2.36
CA GLU A 176 2.13 -11.73 2.42
C GLU A 176 1.00 -12.77 2.30
N ASP A 177 -0.19 -12.49 2.85
CA ASP A 177 -1.33 -13.41 2.78
C ASP A 177 -1.89 -13.49 1.36
N ILE A 178 -1.96 -12.35 0.66
CA ILE A 178 -2.42 -12.31 -0.74
C ILE A 178 -1.48 -13.11 -1.64
N ILE A 179 -0.17 -13.02 -1.40
CA ILE A 179 0.82 -13.73 -2.21
C ILE A 179 0.83 -15.23 -1.90
N LYS A 180 0.65 -15.63 -0.64
CA LYS A 180 0.65 -17.05 -0.24
C LYS A 180 -0.66 -17.76 -0.55
N ASN A 181 -1.78 -17.05 -0.39
CA ASN A 181 -3.11 -17.61 -0.50
C ASN A 181 -4.01 -16.73 -1.39
N PRO A 182 -4.19 -17.11 -2.66
CA PRO A 182 -5.10 -16.41 -3.58
C PRO A 182 -6.55 -16.32 -3.09
N SER A 183 -7.00 -17.20 -2.18
CA SER A 183 -8.36 -17.12 -1.61
C SER A 183 -8.60 -15.80 -0.85
N LYS A 184 -7.55 -15.11 -0.41
CA LYS A 184 -7.68 -13.77 0.20
C LYS A 184 -8.27 -12.73 -0.74
N LEU A 185 -8.09 -12.87 -2.05
CA LEU A 185 -8.74 -12.01 -3.04
C LEU A 185 -10.23 -12.35 -3.22
N VAL A 186 -10.64 -13.58 -2.90
CA VAL A 186 -12.06 -13.97 -2.86
C VAL A 186 -12.73 -13.29 -1.66
N GLU A 187 -12.13 -13.40 -0.47
CA GLU A 187 -12.63 -12.74 0.76
C GLU A 187 -12.79 -11.22 0.58
N VAL A 188 -11.89 -10.57 -0.17
CA VAL A 188 -12.01 -9.14 -0.53
C VAL A 188 -13.24 -8.85 -1.37
N GLN A 189 -13.48 -9.68 -2.40
CA GLN A 189 -14.62 -9.49 -3.31
C GLN A 189 -15.94 -9.71 -2.56
N GLU A 190 -16.00 -10.72 -1.70
CA GLU A 190 -17.14 -10.96 -0.80
C GLU A 190 -17.37 -9.80 0.17
N PHE A 191 -16.29 -9.27 0.77
CA PHE A 191 -16.37 -8.09 1.62
C PHE A 191 -16.89 -6.87 0.86
N LEU A 192 -16.48 -6.68 -0.39
CA LEU A 192 -17.00 -5.61 -1.25
C LEU A 192 -18.39 -5.91 -1.85
N ARG A 193 -18.94 -7.11 -1.61
CA ARG A 193 -20.23 -7.58 -2.14
C ARG A 193 -20.30 -7.54 -3.67
N VAL A 194 -19.20 -7.89 -4.33
CA VAL A 194 -19.13 -8.03 -5.79
C VAL A 194 -18.98 -9.50 -6.16
N PRO A 195 -19.43 -9.93 -7.36
CA PRO A 195 -19.26 -11.30 -7.81
C PRO A 195 -17.79 -11.72 -7.79
N VAL A 196 -17.50 -12.96 -7.39
CA VAL A 196 -16.12 -13.47 -7.38
C VAL A 196 -15.65 -13.66 -8.82
N ARG A 197 -14.51 -13.05 -9.15
CA ARG A 197 -13.83 -13.20 -10.44
C ARG A 197 -12.32 -13.35 -10.26
N GLU A 198 -11.68 -13.83 -11.32
CA GLU A 198 -10.23 -13.82 -11.43
C GLU A 198 -9.74 -12.37 -11.55
N LEU A 199 -8.85 -11.96 -10.64
CA LEU A 199 -8.22 -10.63 -10.65
C LEU A 199 -6.82 -10.70 -11.24
N LYS A 200 -6.47 -9.76 -12.12
CA LYS A 200 -5.20 -9.74 -12.86
C LYS A 200 -4.47 -8.42 -12.67
N SER A 201 -3.14 -8.50 -12.60
CA SER A 201 -2.27 -7.31 -12.62
C SER A 201 -1.13 -7.52 -13.60
N ARG A 202 -0.79 -6.46 -14.34
CA ARG A 202 0.41 -6.42 -15.20
C ARG A 202 1.65 -5.94 -14.44
N GLN A 203 1.53 -5.54 -13.17
CA GLN A 203 2.70 -5.08 -12.41
C GLN A 203 3.55 -6.27 -12.00
N VAL A 204 4.87 -6.09 -12.06
CA VAL A 204 5.82 -7.10 -11.60
C VAL A 204 6.54 -6.66 -10.32
N LYS A 205 6.82 -7.62 -9.43
CA LYS A 205 7.59 -7.37 -8.21
C LYS A 205 9.05 -7.04 -8.55
N ILE A 206 9.51 -5.86 -8.12
CA ILE A 206 10.88 -5.36 -8.32
C ILE A 206 11.89 -6.20 -7.52
N HIS A 207 11.79 -6.14 -6.19
CA HIS A 207 12.77 -6.82 -5.32
C HIS A 207 12.39 -8.29 -5.12
N ARG A 208 13.23 -9.19 -5.64
CA ARG A 208 13.15 -10.65 -5.49
C ARG A 208 14.38 -11.17 -4.74
N GLY A 209 14.28 -12.36 -4.14
CA GLY A 209 15.40 -13.00 -3.42
C GLY A 209 15.56 -12.58 -1.95
N SER A 210 16.72 -12.91 -1.39
CA SER A 210 17.08 -12.68 0.01
C SER A 210 17.23 -11.19 0.32
N LEU A 211 17.03 -10.81 1.59
CA LEU A 211 17.23 -9.43 2.03
C LEU A 211 18.72 -9.03 2.01
N SER A 212 19.62 -9.98 2.25
CA SER A 212 21.07 -9.75 2.20
C SER A 212 21.55 -9.28 0.83
N GLY A 213 20.91 -9.73 -0.26
CA GLY A 213 21.21 -9.27 -1.62
C GLY A 213 20.64 -7.89 -1.95
N GLN A 214 19.85 -7.28 -1.06
CA GLN A 214 19.09 -6.06 -1.31
C GLN A 214 19.53 -4.87 -0.44
N VAL A 215 20.55 -5.04 0.40
CA VAL A 215 21.06 -4.02 1.34
C VAL A 215 22.57 -4.03 1.27
N GLU A 216 23.19 -2.85 1.26
CA GLU A 216 24.64 -2.73 1.15
C GLU A 216 25.33 -3.14 2.46
N ASN A 217 24.88 -2.59 3.60
CA ASN A 217 25.42 -2.89 4.94
C ASN A 217 24.60 -3.98 5.67
N TRP A 218 24.38 -5.12 5.01
CA TRP A 218 23.54 -6.19 5.55
C TRP A 218 23.97 -6.70 6.94
N ASP A 219 25.28 -6.79 7.19
CA ASP A 219 25.78 -7.30 8.47
C ASP A 219 25.40 -6.41 9.66
N ASP A 220 25.44 -5.09 9.49
CA ASP A 220 25.01 -4.13 10.50
C ASP A 220 23.50 -4.25 10.76
N VAL A 221 22.71 -4.33 9.70
CA VAL A 221 21.24 -4.53 9.81
C VAL A 221 20.92 -5.82 10.55
N ARG A 222 21.56 -6.92 10.14
CA ARG A 222 21.40 -8.23 10.77
C ARG A 222 21.78 -8.19 12.24
N LYS A 223 22.94 -7.60 12.58
CA LYS A 223 23.42 -7.47 13.96
C LYS A 223 22.47 -6.63 14.81
N THR A 224 21.94 -5.54 14.25
CA THR A 224 21.01 -4.63 14.94
C THR A 224 19.69 -5.30 15.27
N LEU A 225 19.14 -6.10 14.35
CA LEU A 225 17.85 -6.77 14.57
C LEU A 225 17.97 -8.08 15.35
N LYS A 226 19.13 -8.74 15.30
CA LYS A 226 19.38 -9.99 16.04
C LYS A 226 19.26 -9.72 17.55
N GLY A 227 18.44 -10.53 18.22
CA GLY A 227 18.18 -10.39 19.66
C GLY A 227 17.09 -9.38 20.01
N THR A 228 16.41 -8.80 19.01
CA THR A 228 15.28 -7.89 19.22
C THR A 228 13.95 -8.56 18.82
N LEU A 229 12.82 -7.93 19.19
CA LEU A 229 11.48 -8.33 18.73
C LEU A 229 11.34 -8.32 17.21
N TYR A 230 12.18 -7.55 16.50
CA TYR A 230 12.19 -7.44 15.04
C TYR A 230 13.06 -8.49 14.33
N LYS A 231 13.67 -9.44 15.07
CA LYS A 231 14.52 -10.50 14.50
C LYS A 231 13.82 -11.26 13.37
N THR A 232 12.51 -11.51 13.49
CA THR A 232 11.71 -12.24 12.51
C THR A 232 11.65 -11.54 11.14
N LEU A 233 11.88 -10.23 11.08
CA LEU A 233 11.92 -9.47 9.82
C LEU A 233 13.13 -9.80 8.94
N LEU A 234 14.15 -10.46 9.50
CA LEU A 234 15.31 -10.95 8.75
C LEU A 234 14.97 -12.15 7.85
N ASN A 235 13.85 -12.83 8.12
CA ASN A 235 13.41 -13.99 7.34
C ASN A 235 12.77 -13.54 6.02
N THR A 236 12.71 -14.46 5.05
CA THR A 236 12.00 -14.20 3.80
C THR A 236 10.49 -14.17 4.03
N ASP A 237 9.78 -13.31 3.27
CA ASP A 237 8.31 -13.13 3.35
C ASP A 237 7.51 -14.46 3.25
N TYR A 238 8.14 -15.53 2.75
CA TYR A 238 7.48 -16.77 2.31
C TYR A 238 7.95 -18.05 2.99
N GLN A 239 8.81 -18.01 4.00
CA GLN A 239 9.06 -19.19 4.83
C GLN A 239 7.98 -19.32 5.91
N VAL A 240 6.91 -20.04 5.56
CA VAL A 240 6.17 -20.95 6.45
C VAL A 240 5.98 -22.22 5.64
#